data_AF-W4VDI6-F1
#
_entry.id   AF-W4VDI6-F1
#
_cell.length_a   1.000
_cell.length_b   1.000
_cell.length_c   1.000
_cell.angle_alpha   90.00
_cell.angle_beta   90.00
_cell.angle_gamma   90.00
#
_symmetry.space_group_name_H-M   'P 1'
#
loop_
_entity.id
_entity.type
_entity.pdbx_description
1 polymer ?
#
loop_
_entity_poly.entity_id
_entity_poly.type
_entity_poly.pdbx_seq_one_letter_code
_entity_poly.pdbx_strand_id
1 'polypeptide(L)'
;MINEMYKGDWAISYNKLCKGSHSLSDDTVIADKISSHTGLLSTIFMMDTRVTTNISKADGTKPIGAKASSEIVETVLKQGNEYIGEITVAEKKCIEKYIPLKDKTGQTIGMWAIGFEKKVSVRQIADLRKAISQISILAILVAFGAFLFLSVKFVSDIRNYNVCLSTRVSEESSY
;
A
#
# COMPACT_ATOMS: atom_id res chain seq x y z
N MET A 1 5.80 -10.41 17.07
CA MET A 1 4.39 -10.00 17.29
C MET A 1 3.53 -11.02 18.02
N ILE A 2 2.99 -12.10 17.44
CA ILE A 2 2.07 -12.99 18.21
C ILE A 2 2.77 -13.70 19.38
N ASN A 3 3.98 -14.21 19.18
CA ASN A 3 4.78 -14.84 20.24
C ASN A 3 5.21 -13.84 21.35
N GLU A 4 5.19 -12.54 21.07
CA GLU A 4 5.48 -11.51 22.07
C GLU A 4 4.24 -11.18 22.91
N MET A 5 3.05 -11.22 22.29
CA MET A 5 1.78 -10.96 22.97
C MET A 5 1.34 -12.14 23.85
N TYR A 6 1.58 -13.38 23.40
CA TYR A 6 1.13 -14.59 24.09
C TYR A 6 2.28 -15.58 24.25
N LYS A 7 2.55 -15.93 25.51
CA LYS A 7 3.53 -16.96 25.88
C LYS A 7 2.89 -18.36 25.83
N GLY A 8 3.74 -19.37 25.60
CA GLY A 8 3.33 -20.77 25.51
C GLY A 8 3.33 -21.27 24.07
N ASP A 9 3.01 -22.54 23.88
CA ASP A 9 3.07 -23.21 22.58
C ASP A 9 1.73 -23.19 21.87
N TRP A 10 1.75 -23.40 20.56
CA TRP A 10 0.53 -23.59 19.79
C TRP A 10 -0.06 -24.96 20.10
N ALA A 11 -1.37 -25.01 20.30
CA ALA A 11 -2.12 -26.25 20.51
C ALA A 11 -3.54 -26.09 19.98
N ILE A 12 -4.16 -27.19 19.57
CA ILE A 12 -5.61 -27.25 19.35
C ILE A 12 -6.22 -27.91 20.58
N SER A 13 -7.14 -27.22 21.25
CA SER A 13 -7.87 -27.75 22.41
C SER A 13 -9.36 -27.45 22.24
N TYR A 14 -10.22 -28.44 22.46
CA TYR A 14 -11.68 -28.30 22.29
C TYR A 14 -12.11 -27.65 20.95
N ASN A 15 -11.45 -28.03 19.85
CA ASN A 15 -11.67 -27.48 18.50
C ASN A 15 -11.40 -25.96 18.37
N LYS A 16 -10.51 -25.43 19.22
CA LYS A 16 -10.04 -24.05 19.18
C LYS A 16 -8.52 -24.00 19.09
N LEU A 17 -8.02 -23.04 18.32
CA LEU A 17 -6.59 -22.79 18.20
C LEU A 17 -6.14 -21.91 19.36
N CYS A 18 -5.21 -22.42 20.17
CA CYS A 18 -4.72 -21.78 21.37
C CYS A 18 -3.22 -21.51 21.28
N LYS A 19 -2.79 -20.45 21.97
CA LYS A 19 -1.38 -20.15 22.26
C LYS A 19 -1.22 -20.06 23.77
N GLY A 20 -0.62 -21.08 24.36
CA GLY A 20 -0.61 -21.25 25.82
C GLY A 20 -2.02 -21.38 26.37
N SER A 21 -2.41 -20.48 27.29
CA SER A 21 -3.75 -20.45 27.92
C SER A 21 -4.79 -19.63 27.14
N HIS A 22 -4.42 -19.01 26.02
CA HIS A 22 -5.30 -18.09 25.29
C HIS A 22 -5.86 -18.73 24.01
N SER A 23 -7.18 -18.70 23.86
CA SER A 23 -7.88 -19.08 22.63
C SER A 23 -7.83 -17.94 21.62
N LEU A 24 -7.27 -18.19 20.43
CA LEU A 24 -7.28 -17.24 19.31
C LEU A 24 -8.49 -17.40 18.40
N SER A 25 -9.27 -18.49 18.57
CA SER A 25 -10.49 -18.71 17.81
C SER A 25 -11.64 -17.78 18.22
N ASP A 26 -11.64 -17.30 19.46
CA ASP A 26 -12.66 -16.36 19.98
C ASP A 26 -12.14 -14.91 20.06
N ASP A 27 -10.83 -14.71 19.93
CA ASP A 27 -10.17 -13.43 20.15
C ASP A 27 -9.85 -12.72 18.82
N THR A 28 -10.79 -11.86 18.39
CA THR A 28 -10.60 -10.99 17.22
C THR A 28 -9.66 -9.81 17.49
N VAL A 29 -9.36 -9.52 18.77
CA VAL A 29 -8.58 -8.35 19.19
C VAL A 29 -7.15 -8.42 18.64
N ILE A 30 -6.63 -9.62 18.43
CA ILE A 30 -5.27 -9.83 17.91
C ILE A 30 -5.13 -9.30 16.48
N ALA A 31 -6.05 -9.69 15.60
CA ALA A 31 -6.03 -9.24 14.22
C ALA A 31 -6.28 -7.72 14.13
N ASP A 32 -7.18 -7.22 14.97
CA ASP A 32 -7.52 -5.80 15.01
C ASP A 32 -6.36 -4.95 15.59
N LYS A 33 -5.62 -5.43 16.60
CA LYS A 33 -4.39 -4.78 17.11
C LYS A 33 -3.28 -4.74 16.06
N ILE A 34 -3.06 -5.83 15.33
CA ILE A 34 -2.07 -5.84 14.24
C ILE A 34 -2.45 -4.79 13.20
N SER A 35 -3.74 -4.71 12.86
CA SER A 35 -4.29 -3.67 11.98
C SER A 35 -3.98 -2.26 12.48
N SER A 36 -4.30 -1.96 13.75
CA SER A 36 -4.21 -0.60 14.30
C SER A 36 -2.78 -0.07 14.37
N HIS A 37 -1.81 -0.96 14.57
CA HIS A 37 -0.40 -0.57 14.67
C HIS A 37 0.34 -0.55 13.32
N THR A 38 -0.06 -1.37 12.36
CA THR A 38 0.71 -1.57 11.11
C THR A 38 -0.04 -1.24 9.83
N GLY A 39 -1.37 -1.14 9.88
CA GLY A 39 -2.23 -1.04 8.69
C GLY A 39 -2.27 -2.33 7.86
N LEU A 40 -1.71 -3.44 8.35
CA LEU A 40 -1.68 -4.72 7.66
C LEU A 40 -2.95 -5.54 7.93
N LEU A 41 -3.34 -6.32 6.94
CA LEU A 41 -4.30 -7.40 7.09
C LEU A 41 -3.65 -8.55 7.87
N SER A 42 -4.39 -9.14 8.80
CA SER A 42 -3.96 -10.29 9.58
C SER A 42 -5.12 -11.26 9.72
N THR A 43 -4.86 -12.52 9.37
CA THR A 43 -5.83 -13.61 9.40
C THR A 43 -5.19 -14.85 9.99
N ILE A 44 -5.87 -15.51 10.92
CA ILE A 44 -5.43 -16.76 11.54
C ILE A 44 -6.35 -17.89 11.09
N PHE A 45 -5.74 -19.00 10.70
CA PHE A 45 -6.41 -20.22 10.30
C PHE A 45 -6.06 -21.35 11.28
N MET A 46 -7.09 -22.10 11.70
CA MET A 46 -6.94 -23.40 12.34
C MET A 46 -7.05 -24.45 11.24
N MET A 47 -6.01 -25.25 11.04
CA MET A 47 -5.86 -26.06 9.82
C MET A 47 -6.08 -25.18 8.58
N ASP A 48 -7.01 -25.56 7.70
CA ASP A 48 -7.37 -24.83 6.47
C ASP A 48 -8.42 -23.74 6.68
N THR A 49 -8.99 -23.62 7.89
CA THR A 49 -10.22 -22.87 8.13
C THR A 49 -9.95 -21.59 8.89
N ARG A 50 -10.46 -20.47 8.37
CA ARG A 50 -10.28 -19.15 8.97
C ARG A 50 -11.01 -19.04 10.29
N VAL A 51 -10.29 -18.75 11.37
CA VAL A 51 -10.85 -18.58 12.72
C VAL A 51 -10.93 -17.12 13.16
N THR A 52 -9.96 -16.29 12.75
CA THR A 52 -9.88 -14.87 13.13
C THR A 52 -9.35 -14.03 11.97
N THR A 53 -9.91 -12.83 11.77
CA THR A 53 -9.44 -11.88 10.75
C THR A 53 -9.81 -10.43 11.10
N ASN A 54 -9.04 -9.47 10.58
CA ASN A 54 -9.39 -8.06 10.54
C ASN A 54 -9.97 -7.63 9.17
N ILE A 55 -10.13 -8.56 8.23
CA ILE A 55 -10.76 -8.31 6.93
C ILE A 55 -12.27 -8.21 7.14
N SER A 56 -12.87 -7.12 6.65
CA SER A 56 -14.32 -6.93 6.60
C SER A 56 -14.82 -6.97 5.16
N LYS A 57 -15.94 -7.66 4.96
CA LYS A 57 -16.68 -7.64 3.68
C LYS A 57 -17.39 -6.29 3.50
N ALA A 58 -17.95 -6.07 2.30
CA ALA A 58 -18.71 -4.87 1.97
C ALA A 58 -19.95 -4.66 2.87
N ASP A 59 -20.53 -5.74 3.39
CA ASP A 59 -21.67 -5.73 4.32
C ASP A 59 -21.26 -5.53 5.80
N GLY A 60 -19.97 -5.35 6.08
CA GLY A 60 -19.44 -5.20 7.44
C GLY A 60 -19.20 -6.52 8.18
N THR A 61 -19.55 -7.68 7.59
CA THR A 61 -19.33 -8.99 8.21
C THR A 61 -17.89 -9.47 8.04
N LYS A 62 -17.40 -10.28 8.98
CA LYS A 62 -16.08 -10.94 8.90
C LYS A 62 -16.22 -12.28 8.18
N PRO A 63 -15.36 -12.61 7.19
CA PRO A 63 -15.44 -13.84 6.40
C PRO A 63 -14.86 -15.07 7.14
N ILE A 64 -15.29 -15.32 8.39
CA ILE A 64 -14.89 -16.46 9.23
C ILE A 64 -15.43 -17.78 8.66
N GLY A 65 -14.71 -18.89 8.87
CA GLY A 65 -15.07 -20.22 8.38
C GLY A 65 -14.70 -20.51 6.92
N ALA A 66 -14.22 -19.50 6.18
CA ALA A 66 -13.72 -19.69 4.82
C ALA A 66 -12.44 -20.53 4.83
N LYS A 67 -12.33 -21.45 3.86
CA LYS A 67 -11.15 -22.28 3.66
C LYS A 67 -10.09 -21.60 2.81
N ALA A 68 -8.83 -21.87 3.09
CA ALA A 68 -7.71 -21.50 2.21
C ALA A 68 -7.74 -22.32 0.91
N SER A 69 -7.08 -21.82 -0.14
CA SER A 69 -6.96 -22.56 -1.41
C SER A 69 -6.14 -23.84 -1.22
N SER A 70 -6.35 -24.81 -2.11
CA SER A 70 -5.61 -26.09 -2.08
C SER A 70 -4.10 -25.89 -2.18
N GLU A 71 -3.64 -24.94 -2.99
CA GLU A 71 -2.23 -24.59 -3.14
C GLU A 71 -1.59 -24.09 -1.83
N ILE A 72 -2.31 -23.24 -1.09
CA ILE A 72 -1.86 -22.73 0.21
C ILE A 72 -1.85 -23.87 1.23
N VAL A 73 -2.89 -24.69 1.25
CA VAL A 73 -2.97 -25.86 2.15
C VAL A 73 -1.81 -26.82 1.89
N GLU A 74 -1.51 -27.13 0.63
CA GLU A 74 -0.40 -28.00 0.25
C GLU A 74 0.95 -27.42 0.72
N THR A 75 1.22 -26.17 0.36
CA THR A 75 2.51 -25.52 0.64
C THR A 75 2.72 -25.28 2.13
N VAL A 76 1.70 -24.80 2.83
CA VAL A 76 1.84 -24.31 4.22
C VAL A 76 1.52 -25.41 5.22
N LEU A 77 0.39 -26.08 5.09
CA LEU A 77 -0.01 -27.08 6.08
C LEU A 77 0.70 -28.41 5.88
N LYS A 78 0.83 -28.88 4.63
CA LYS A 78 1.44 -30.20 4.37
C LYS A 78 2.97 -30.14 4.29
N GLN A 79 3.52 -29.21 3.52
CA GLN A 79 4.98 -29.09 3.39
C GLN A 79 5.62 -28.30 4.54
N GLY A 80 4.83 -27.49 5.28
CA GLY A 80 5.36 -26.67 6.38
C GLY A 80 6.20 -25.49 5.91
N ASN A 81 6.01 -25.03 4.67
CA ASN A 81 6.73 -23.92 4.05
C ASN A 81 5.91 -22.62 4.12
N GLU A 82 6.58 -21.49 4.01
CA GLU A 82 5.89 -20.21 3.84
C GLU A 82 5.36 -20.07 2.40
N TYR A 83 4.23 -19.40 2.23
CA TYR A 83 3.67 -19.09 0.91
C TYR A 83 3.44 -17.57 0.79
N ILE A 84 3.76 -16.98 -0.36
CA ILE A 84 3.50 -15.57 -0.65
C ILE A 84 2.79 -15.48 -2.00
N GLY A 85 1.63 -14.82 -2.05
CA GLY A 85 0.89 -14.70 -3.29
C GLY A 85 -0.15 -13.60 -3.30
N GLU A 86 -0.63 -13.26 -4.50
CA GLU A 86 -1.82 -12.42 -4.68
C GLU A 86 -3.07 -13.30 -4.53
N ILE A 87 -3.96 -12.90 -3.64
CA ILE A 87 -5.26 -13.55 -3.44
C ILE A 87 -6.38 -12.54 -3.58
N THR A 88 -7.59 -13.04 -3.83
CA THR A 88 -8.80 -12.20 -3.80
C THR A 88 -9.64 -12.59 -2.58
N VAL A 89 -9.82 -11.65 -1.65
CA VAL A 89 -10.68 -11.83 -0.47
C VAL A 89 -11.76 -10.75 -0.51
N ALA A 90 -13.03 -11.15 -0.43
CA ALA A 90 -14.17 -10.23 -0.44
C ALA A 90 -14.09 -9.19 -1.57
N GLU A 91 -13.80 -9.64 -2.80
CA GLU A 91 -13.65 -8.82 -4.03
C GLU A 91 -12.47 -7.84 -4.03
N LYS A 92 -11.57 -7.93 -3.06
CA LYS A 92 -10.36 -7.12 -2.97
C LYS A 92 -9.13 -7.98 -3.26
N LYS A 93 -8.23 -7.45 -4.10
CA LYS A 93 -6.92 -8.04 -4.35
C LYS A 93 -5.99 -7.71 -3.19
N CYS A 94 -5.45 -8.74 -2.56
CA CYS A 94 -4.52 -8.65 -1.44
C CYS A 94 -3.24 -9.39 -1.79
N ILE A 95 -2.10 -8.90 -1.30
CA ILE A 95 -0.85 -9.67 -1.29
C ILE A 95 -0.66 -10.15 0.13
N GLU A 96 -0.58 -11.46 0.32
CA GLU A 96 -0.49 -12.08 1.64
C GLU A 96 0.67 -13.07 1.71
N LYS A 97 1.32 -13.10 2.87
CA LYS A 97 2.29 -14.09 3.30
C LYS A 97 1.65 -15.01 4.33
N TYR A 98 1.76 -16.31 4.12
CA TYR A 98 1.25 -17.37 4.98
C TYR A 98 2.42 -18.06 5.69
N ILE A 99 2.35 -18.12 7.02
CA ILE A 99 3.37 -18.68 7.89
C ILE A 99 2.76 -19.88 8.63
N PRO A 100 3.38 -21.07 8.58
CA PRO A 100 2.88 -22.26 9.26
C PRO A 100 2.95 -22.09 10.78
N LEU A 101 1.87 -22.46 11.47
CA LEU A 101 1.82 -22.50 12.93
C LEU A 101 2.03 -23.94 13.39
N LYS A 102 3.17 -24.19 14.03
CA LYS A 102 3.58 -25.52 14.49
C LYS A 102 3.33 -25.69 15.98
N ASP A 103 2.83 -26.86 16.37
CA ASP A 103 2.68 -27.26 17.76
C ASP A 103 4.03 -27.69 18.38
N LYS A 104 4.01 -28.16 19.63
CA LYS A 104 5.22 -28.66 20.32
C LYS A 104 5.86 -29.88 19.64
N THR A 105 5.09 -30.64 18.86
CA THR A 105 5.56 -31.84 18.17
C THR A 105 6.16 -31.54 16.80
N GLY A 106 6.05 -30.28 16.35
CA GLY A 106 6.48 -29.83 15.03
C GLY A 106 5.41 -29.99 13.94
N GLN A 107 4.22 -30.48 14.30
CA GLN A 107 3.09 -30.60 13.39
C GLN A 107 2.49 -29.24 13.10
N THR A 108 2.25 -28.93 11.81
CA THR A 108 1.54 -27.72 11.41
C THR A 108 0.05 -27.88 11.72
N ILE A 109 -0.46 -27.08 12.66
CA ILE A 109 -1.85 -27.12 13.15
C ILE A 109 -2.67 -25.90 12.69
N GLY A 110 -2.06 -25.03 11.90
CA GLY A 110 -2.71 -23.85 11.36
C GLY A 110 -1.73 -22.99 10.58
N MET A 111 -2.19 -21.80 10.21
CA MET A 111 -1.37 -20.83 9.49
C MET A 111 -1.78 -19.41 9.84
N TRP A 112 -0.80 -18.51 9.82
CA TRP A 112 -0.99 -17.08 10.00
C TRP A 112 -0.73 -16.38 8.67
N ALA A 113 -1.75 -15.69 8.17
CA ALA A 113 -1.67 -14.85 7.00
C ALA A 113 -1.53 -13.38 7.40
N ILE A 114 -0.53 -12.69 6.83
CA ILE A 114 -0.32 -11.25 6.97
C ILE A 114 -0.19 -10.66 5.58
N GLY A 115 -0.80 -9.51 5.34
CA GLY A 115 -0.69 -8.86 4.04
C GLY A 115 -1.23 -7.45 3.99
N PHE A 116 -1.45 -6.95 2.78
CA PHE A 116 -2.05 -5.65 2.55
C PHE A 116 -2.93 -5.67 1.30
N GLU A 117 -3.96 -4.81 1.31
CA GLU A 117 -4.80 -4.60 0.13
C GLU A 117 -4.02 -3.85 -0.95
N LYS A 118 -4.00 -4.39 -2.17
CA LYS A 118 -3.31 -3.77 -3.32
C LYS A 118 -3.87 -2.38 -3.65
N LYS A 119 -5.15 -2.12 -3.34
CA LYS A 119 -5.81 -0.82 -3.57
C LYS A 119 -5.32 0.28 -2.61
N VAL A 120 -4.87 -0.07 -1.40
CA VAL A 120 -4.35 0.92 -0.44
C VAL A 120 -3.08 1.60 -0.99
N SER A 121 -2.27 0.86 -1.74
CA SER A 121 -1.10 1.44 -2.44
C SER A 121 -1.49 2.45 -3.52
N VAL A 122 -2.59 2.23 -4.27
CA VAL A 122 -2.93 3.11 -5.39
C VAL A 122 -3.43 4.48 -4.93
N ARG A 123 -4.16 4.58 -3.80
CA ARG A 123 -4.63 5.89 -3.31
C ARG A 123 -3.49 6.75 -2.76
N GLN A 124 -2.61 6.17 -1.94
CA GLN A 124 -1.45 6.90 -1.41
C GLN A 124 -0.46 7.28 -2.54
N ILE A 125 -0.26 6.41 -3.53
CA ILE A 125 0.56 6.72 -4.71
C ILE A 125 -0.13 7.75 -5.63
N ALA A 126 -1.45 7.72 -5.75
CA ALA A 126 -2.20 8.68 -6.56
C ALA A 126 -2.15 10.10 -5.99
N ASP A 127 -2.20 10.25 -4.66
CA ASP A 127 -2.10 11.56 -4.01
C ASP A 127 -0.70 12.17 -4.20
N LEU A 128 0.36 11.35 -4.10
CA LEU A 128 1.72 11.78 -4.43
C LEU A 128 1.86 12.13 -5.92
N ARG A 129 1.29 11.33 -6.81
CA ARG A 129 1.31 11.59 -8.27
C ARG A 129 0.57 12.88 -8.63
N LYS A 130 -0.53 13.19 -7.94
CA LYS A 130 -1.29 14.42 -8.15
C LYS A 130 -0.46 15.65 -7.76
N ALA A 131 0.21 15.61 -6.61
CA ALA A 131 1.09 16.69 -6.16
C ALA A 131 2.26 16.93 -7.14
N ILE A 132 2.92 15.86 -7.59
CA ILE A 132 4.03 15.95 -8.56
C ILE A 132 3.55 16.53 -9.90
N SER A 133 2.38 16.10 -10.38
CA SER A 133 1.79 16.62 -11.62
C SER A 133 1.49 18.13 -11.53
N GLN A 134 0.91 18.59 -10.40
CA GLN A 134 0.59 20.00 -10.20
C GLN A 134 1.84 20.90 -10.15
N ILE A 135 2.90 20.46 -9.46
CA ILE A 135 4.18 21.19 -9.41
C ILE A 135 4.81 21.26 -10.81
N SER A 136 4.74 20.18 -11.58
CA SER A 136 5.30 20.11 -12.93
C SER A 136 4.59 21.07 -13.89
N ILE A 137 3.25 21.12 -13.83
CA ILE A 137 2.44 22.04 -14.64
C ILE A 137 2.77 23.50 -14.28
N LEU A 138 2.88 23.82 -12.98
CA LEU A 138 3.20 25.17 -12.54
C LEU A 138 4.60 25.60 -13.01
N ALA A 139 5.60 24.71 -12.92
CA ALA A 139 6.96 24.99 -13.40
C ALA A 139 7.00 25.29 -14.91
N ILE A 140 6.24 24.55 -15.72
CA ILE A 140 6.15 24.77 -17.17
C ILE A 140 5.51 26.14 -17.47
N LEU A 141 4.43 26.50 -16.75
CA LEU A 141 3.77 27.80 -16.94
C LEU A 141 4.67 28.98 -16.57
N VAL A 142 5.43 28.87 -15.47
CA VAL A 142 6.39 29.90 -15.05
C VAL A 142 7.52 30.04 -16.07
N ALA A 143 8.09 28.92 -16.54
CA ALA A 143 9.14 28.93 -17.55
C ALA A 143 8.65 29.55 -18.87
N PHE A 144 7.44 29.19 -19.31
CA PHE A 144 6.83 29.74 -20.52
C PHE A 144 6.54 31.24 -20.40
N GLY A 145 6.00 31.67 -19.25
CA GLY A 145 5.78 33.09 -18.95
C GLY A 145 7.08 33.91 -18.95
N ALA A 146 8.13 33.39 -18.31
CA ALA A 146 9.45 34.03 -18.32
C ALA A 146 10.04 34.11 -19.74
N PHE A 147 9.90 33.05 -20.53
CA PHE A 147 10.35 33.02 -21.92
C PHE A 147 9.64 34.08 -22.78
N LEU A 148 8.31 34.19 -22.67
CA LEU A 148 7.55 35.21 -23.38
C LEU A 148 7.92 36.63 -22.92
N PHE A 149 8.08 36.84 -21.61
CA PHE A 149 8.48 38.13 -21.07
C PHE A 149 9.86 38.57 -21.59
N LEU A 150 10.85 37.67 -21.56
CA LEU A 150 12.18 37.94 -22.11
C LEU A 150 12.14 38.19 -23.62
N SER A 151 11.34 37.41 -24.37
CA SER A 151 11.18 37.58 -25.81
C SER A 151 10.58 38.94 -26.16
N VAL A 152 9.53 39.37 -25.45
CA VAL A 152 8.90 40.69 -25.66
C VAL A 152 9.85 41.82 -25.28
N LYS A 153 10.56 41.69 -24.15
CA LYS A 153 11.54 42.69 -23.72
C LYS A 153 12.67 42.85 -24.74
N PHE A 154 13.23 41.74 -25.22
CA PHE A 154 14.32 41.75 -26.20
C PHE A 154 13.89 42.38 -27.54
N VAL A 155 12.69 42.06 -28.03
CA VAL A 155 12.13 42.67 -29.24
C VAL A 155 11.86 44.18 -29.04
N SER A 156 11.41 44.58 -27.86
CA SER A 156 11.21 46.00 -27.52
C SER A 156 12.54 46.76 -27.49
N ASP A 157 13.59 46.17 -26.92
CA ASP A 157 14.91 46.80 -26.85
C ASP A 157 15.47 47.04 -28.26
N ILE A 158 15.40 46.06 -29.16
CA ILE A 158 15.83 46.21 -30.57
C ILE A 158 15.06 47.35 -31.27
N ARG A 159 13.75 47.46 -31.05
CA ARG A 159 12.92 48.50 -31.66
C ARG A 159 13.33 49.89 -31.19
N ASN A 160 13.65 50.05 -29.90
CA ASN A 160 14.13 51.32 -29.36
C ASN A 160 15.50 51.72 -29.92
N TYR A 161 16.41 50.77 -30.17
CA TYR A 161 17.71 51.07 -30.78
C TYR A 161 17.57 51.56 -32.24
N ASN A 162 16.71 50.92 -33.05
CA ASN A 162 16.49 51.33 -34.44
C ASN A 162 15.88 52.74 -34.54
N VAL A 163 14.98 53.12 -33.62
CA VAL A 163 14.37 54.46 -33.58
C VAL A 163 15.40 55.53 -33.20
N CYS A 164 16.34 55.23 -32.29
CA CYS A 164 17.41 56.16 -31.93
C CYS A 164 18.40 56.37 -33.10
N LEU A 165 18.74 55.29 -33.82
CA LEU A 165 19.62 55.35 -34.99
C LEU A 165 19.02 56.15 -36.15
N SER A 166 17.73 55.97 -36.46
CA SER A 166 17.09 56.72 -37.53
C SER A 166 16.98 58.22 -37.22
N THR A 167 16.77 58.58 -35.95
CA THR A 167 16.68 59.98 -35.51
C THR A 167 18.04 60.70 -35.61
N ARG A 168 19.13 60.02 -35.23
CA ARG A 168 20.49 60.58 -35.37
C ARG A 168 20.92 60.79 -36.83
N VAL A 169 20.64 59.82 -37.70
CA VAL A 169 20.98 59.92 -39.13
C VAL A 169 20.19 61.05 -39.82
N SER A 170 18.94 61.29 -39.41
CA SER A 170 18.18 62.44 -39.93
C SER A 170 18.69 63.80 -39.44
N GLU A 171 19.25 63.89 -38.23
CA GLU A 171 19.89 65.12 -37.74
C GLU A 171 21.23 65.39 -38.42
N GLU A 172 22.04 64.37 -38.71
CA GLU A 172 23.33 64.51 -39.39
C GLU A 172 23.20 64.84 -40.90
N SER A 173 22.12 64.41 -41.56
CA SER A 173 21.87 64.71 -42.98
C SER A 173 21.18 66.06 -43.25
N SER A 174 20.86 66.81 -42.19
CA SER A 174 20.15 68.11 -42.29
C SER A 174 21.08 69.34 -42.12
N TYR A 175 22.40 69.12 -42.09
CA TYR A 175 23.45 70.16 -42.14
C TYR A 175 24.24 70.04 -43.45
#